data_AF-A0A9Q4ALE7-F1
#
_entry.id   AF-A0A9Q4ALE7-F1
#
_cell.length_a   1.000
_cell.length_b   1.000
_cell.length_c   1.000
_cell.angle_alpha   90.00
_cell.angle_beta   90.00
_cell.angle_gamma   90.00
#
_symmetry.space_group_name_H-M   'P 1'
#
loop_
_entity.id
_entity.type
_entity.pdbx_description
1 polymer ?
#
loop_
_entity_poly.entity_id
_entity_poly.type
_entity_poly.pdbx_seq_one_letter_code
_entity_poly.pdbx_strand_id
1 'polypeptide(L)'
;MALTAADVQTEMAMLWCTTFTEADYPRCRQIAFDMVEQALREGLDEPLFAYKSIAQSLHFLGDHAGAGHMAEKVRAQATGLIECTAVHPYISMGIILARIAAIRGEHSEAADIARDVLDRSRRDNPVAICQSLALACLPSAIWAENEGAARGYVIDLIEEAEIDQLNYWRVWGQRVSQAIDLRFNSRTTADGITEIEGVDALLADHLATIDGRAISQLALRRVLNRMVGWSAPEVIRNQAAIAIWYDPLDARRQLDEARRLAVEQNAGTWLARIDETESALAASFRPKDRGSPPRGG
;
A
#
# COMPACT_ATOMS: atom_id res chain seq x y z
N MET A 1 -33.39 2.33 -27.69
CA MET A 1 -32.73 3.60 -27.31
C MET A 1 -31.24 3.40 -27.47
N ALA A 2 -30.54 4.29 -28.16
CA ALA A 2 -29.08 4.29 -28.17
C ALA A 2 -28.58 4.97 -26.90
N LEU A 3 -27.54 4.41 -26.26
CA LEU A 3 -26.88 5.03 -25.11
C LEU A 3 -26.22 6.34 -25.54
N THR A 4 -26.27 7.35 -24.68
CA THR A 4 -25.52 8.59 -24.90
C THR A 4 -24.04 8.41 -24.49
N ALA A 5 -23.16 9.28 -24.98
CA ALA A 5 -21.76 9.37 -24.55
C ALA A 5 -21.61 9.42 -23.01
N ALA A 6 -22.48 10.21 -22.35
CA ALA A 6 -22.50 10.35 -20.89
C ALA A 6 -22.92 9.05 -20.18
N ASP A 7 -23.87 8.30 -20.74
CA ASP A 7 -24.29 7.02 -20.18
C ASP A 7 -23.15 6.00 -20.21
N VAL A 8 -22.39 5.96 -21.31
CA VAL A 8 -21.25 5.04 -21.45
C VAL A 8 -20.12 5.41 -20.49
N GLN A 9 -19.80 6.70 -20.33
CA GLN A 9 -18.80 7.15 -19.34
C GLN A 9 -19.19 6.75 -17.91
N THR A 10 -20.47 6.85 -17.57
CA THR A 10 -21.00 6.46 -16.26
C THR A 10 -20.89 4.94 -16.06
N GLU A 11 -21.24 4.15 -17.07
CA GLU A 11 -21.12 2.69 -17.04
C GLU A 11 -19.66 2.26 -16.82
N MET A 12 -18.72 2.87 -17.54
CA MET A 12 -17.29 2.59 -17.37
C MET A 12 -16.77 3.01 -15.99
N ALA A 13 -17.26 4.13 -15.44
CA ALA A 13 -16.90 4.58 -14.10
C ALA A 13 -17.36 3.57 -13.04
N MET A 14 -18.60 3.09 -13.15
CA MET A 14 -19.17 2.08 -12.25
C MET A 14 -18.48 0.72 -12.39
N LEU A 15 -18.13 0.34 -13.62
CA LEU A 15 -17.33 -0.86 -13.87
C LEU A 15 -15.96 -0.76 -13.20
N TRP A 16 -15.28 0.38 -13.36
CA TRP A 16 -14.00 0.63 -12.69
C TRP A 16 -14.12 0.52 -11.16
N CYS A 17 -15.13 1.16 -10.55
CA CYS A 17 -15.35 1.09 -9.10
C CYS A 17 -15.55 -0.34 -8.59
N THR A 18 -16.32 -1.15 -9.33
CA THR A 18 -16.54 -2.57 -9.00
C THR A 18 -15.22 -3.34 -9.08
N THR A 19 -14.51 -3.25 -10.20
CA THR A 19 -13.22 -3.92 -10.41
C THR A 19 -12.15 -3.48 -9.40
N PHE A 20 -12.18 -2.21 -8.99
CA PHE A 20 -11.25 -1.68 -7.99
C PHE A 20 -11.53 -2.26 -6.60
N THR A 21 -12.80 -2.44 -6.25
CA THR A 21 -13.22 -3.09 -5.00
C THR A 21 -12.79 -4.56 -4.95
N GLU A 22 -12.81 -5.23 -6.10
CA GLU A 22 -12.30 -6.61 -6.28
C GLU A 22 -10.76 -6.68 -6.30
N ALA A 23 -10.09 -5.52 -6.30
CA ALA A 23 -8.64 -5.36 -6.35
C ALA A 23 -8.00 -6.03 -7.58
N ASP A 24 -8.68 -6.01 -8.74
CA ASP A 24 -8.14 -6.35 -10.05
C ASP A 24 -7.53 -5.11 -10.71
N TYR A 25 -6.33 -4.74 -10.24
CA TYR A 25 -5.64 -3.53 -10.69
C TYR A 25 -5.21 -3.55 -12.16
N PRO A 26 -4.81 -4.69 -12.76
CA PRO A 26 -4.59 -4.77 -14.21
C PRO A 26 -5.84 -4.39 -15.02
N ARG A 27 -7.01 -4.91 -14.63
CA ARG A 27 -8.26 -4.57 -15.31
C ARG A 27 -8.69 -3.13 -15.04
N CYS A 28 -8.51 -2.62 -13.81
CA CYS A 28 -8.74 -1.21 -13.47
C CYS A 28 -7.93 -0.29 -14.39
N ARG A 29 -6.65 -0.60 -14.60
CA ARG A 29 -5.78 0.17 -15.50
C ARG A 29 -6.37 0.20 -16.91
N GLN A 30 -6.73 -0.96 -17.46
CA GLN A 30 -7.29 -1.04 -18.81
C GLN A 30 -8.54 -0.16 -18.95
N ILE A 31 -9.51 -0.32 -18.03
CA ILE A 31 -10.76 0.45 -18.05
C ILE A 31 -10.46 1.96 -17.98
N ALA A 32 -9.55 2.38 -17.10
CA ALA A 32 -9.23 3.79 -16.92
C ALA A 32 -8.62 4.43 -18.18
N PHE A 33 -7.77 3.70 -18.91
CA PHE A 33 -7.25 4.16 -20.21
C PHE A 33 -8.34 4.17 -21.29
N ASP A 34 -9.20 3.15 -21.33
CA ASP A 34 -10.34 3.11 -22.27
C ASP A 34 -11.27 4.32 -22.08
N MET A 35 -11.50 4.77 -20.83
CA MET A 35 -12.31 5.96 -20.52
C MET A 35 -11.72 7.23 -21.13
N VAL A 36 -10.39 7.40 -21.07
CA VAL A 36 -9.70 8.54 -21.68
C VAL A 36 -9.82 8.49 -23.20
N GLU A 37 -9.57 7.34 -23.82
CA GLU A 37 -9.68 7.20 -25.27
C GLU A 37 -11.10 7.52 -25.76
N GLN A 38 -12.12 7.07 -25.02
CA GLN A 38 -13.50 7.36 -25.37
C GLN A 38 -13.81 8.85 -25.23
N ALA A 39 -13.41 9.48 -24.12
CA ALA A 39 -13.63 10.91 -23.92
C ALA A 39 -13.01 11.74 -25.05
N LEU A 40 -11.79 11.37 -25.49
CA LEU A 40 -11.13 12.00 -26.63
C LEU A 40 -11.89 11.79 -27.95
N ARG A 41 -12.39 10.57 -28.20
CA ARG A 41 -13.19 10.25 -29.40
C ARG A 41 -14.50 11.04 -29.45
N GLU A 42 -15.10 11.31 -28.30
CA GLU A 42 -16.38 12.00 -28.17
C GLU A 42 -16.24 13.52 -28.01
N GLY A 43 -15.01 14.04 -27.89
CA GLY A 43 -14.75 15.46 -27.68
C GLY A 43 -15.23 15.99 -26.34
N LEU A 44 -15.24 15.13 -25.31
CA LEU A 44 -15.59 15.51 -23.94
C LEU A 44 -14.43 16.27 -23.29
N ASP A 45 -14.75 17.18 -22.37
CA ASP A 45 -13.77 17.87 -21.54
C ASP A 45 -12.95 16.86 -20.69
N GLU A 46 -11.79 17.31 -20.19
CA GLU A 46 -10.81 16.46 -19.49
C GLU A 46 -11.47 15.50 -18.46
N PRO A 47 -11.42 14.17 -18.67
CA PRO A 47 -12.17 13.21 -17.88
C PRO A 47 -11.49 12.97 -16.52
N LEU A 48 -11.71 13.88 -15.56
CA LEU A 48 -11.01 13.90 -14.27
C LEU A 48 -11.13 12.56 -13.51
N PHE A 49 -12.29 11.89 -13.59
CA PHE A 49 -12.48 10.55 -13.04
C PHE A 49 -11.51 9.54 -13.65
N ALA A 50 -11.35 9.54 -14.98
CA ALA A 50 -10.46 8.62 -15.68
C ALA A 50 -8.99 8.85 -15.27
N TYR A 51 -8.54 10.11 -15.18
CA TYR A 51 -7.19 10.41 -14.70
C TYR A 51 -6.96 10.00 -13.25
N LYS A 52 -7.94 10.22 -12.37
CA LYS A 52 -7.91 9.71 -10.98
C LYS A 52 -7.76 8.19 -10.96
N SER A 53 -8.55 7.50 -11.78
CA SER A 53 -8.55 6.04 -11.91
C SER A 53 -7.24 5.49 -12.47
N ILE A 54 -6.60 6.21 -13.41
CA ILE A 54 -5.25 5.90 -13.89
C ILE A 54 -4.25 6.03 -12.73
N ALA A 55 -4.25 7.15 -12.00
CA ALA A 55 -3.32 7.39 -10.90
C ALA A 55 -3.36 6.27 -9.86
N GLN A 56 -4.57 5.87 -9.44
CA GLN A 56 -4.74 4.78 -8.46
C GLN A 56 -4.26 3.44 -9.05
N SER A 57 -4.68 3.10 -10.26
CA SER A 57 -4.31 1.82 -10.89
C SER A 57 -2.80 1.69 -11.09
N LEU A 58 -2.13 2.76 -11.54
CA LEU A 58 -0.68 2.81 -11.68
C LEU A 58 0.02 2.64 -10.33
N HIS A 59 -0.47 3.34 -9.28
CA HIS A 59 0.09 3.22 -7.94
C HIS A 59 0.05 1.76 -7.48
N PHE A 60 -1.12 1.12 -7.55
CA PHE A 60 -1.27 -0.26 -7.08
C PHE A 60 -0.47 -1.27 -7.91
N LEU A 61 -0.17 -0.97 -9.18
CA LEU A 61 0.70 -1.78 -10.04
C LEU A 61 2.19 -1.47 -9.87
N GLY A 62 2.56 -0.54 -8.98
CA GLY A 62 3.96 -0.18 -8.69
C GLY A 62 4.56 0.87 -9.63
N ASP A 63 3.79 1.42 -10.57
CA ASP A 63 4.23 2.56 -11.39
C ASP A 63 4.02 3.87 -10.62
N HIS A 64 4.91 4.13 -9.66
CA HIS A 64 4.84 5.29 -8.79
C HIS A 64 5.12 6.62 -9.51
N ALA A 65 5.93 6.59 -10.57
CA ALA A 65 6.21 7.79 -11.37
C ALA A 65 4.97 8.25 -12.15
N GLY A 66 4.35 7.34 -12.90
CA GLY A 66 3.12 7.62 -13.65
C GLY A 66 1.95 7.95 -12.71
N ALA A 67 1.84 7.23 -11.59
CA ALA A 67 0.83 7.50 -10.58
C ALA A 67 0.96 8.90 -9.96
N GLY A 68 2.17 9.30 -9.58
CA GLY A 68 2.44 10.61 -8.99
C GLY A 68 2.08 11.74 -9.96
N HIS A 69 2.51 11.65 -11.21
CA HIS A 69 2.20 12.64 -12.24
C HIS A 69 0.69 12.83 -12.44
N MET A 70 -0.07 11.73 -12.53
CA MET A 70 -1.52 11.79 -12.67
C MET A 70 -2.21 12.29 -11.40
N ALA A 71 -1.74 11.88 -10.21
CA ALA A 71 -2.30 12.32 -8.95
C ALA A 71 -2.14 13.83 -8.74
N GLU A 72 -0.98 14.40 -9.07
CA GLU A 72 -0.74 15.85 -9.05
C GLU A 72 -1.67 16.59 -10.00
N LYS A 73 -1.79 16.11 -11.26
CA LYS A 73 -2.69 16.70 -12.26
C LYS A 73 -4.13 16.76 -11.73
N VAL A 74 -4.65 15.64 -11.25
CA VAL A 74 -6.02 15.54 -10.72
C VAL A 74 -6.20 16.45 -9.50
N ARG A 75 -5.23 16.47 -8.59
CA ARG A 75 -5.29 17.28 -7.37
C ARG A 75 -5.29 18.78 -7.68
N ALA A 76 -4.55 19.22 -8.69
CA ALA A 76 -4.50 20.62 -9.13
C ALA A 76 -5.82 21.09 -9.77
N GLN A 77 -6.57 20.17 -10.37
CA GLN A 77 -7.84 20.45 -11.06
C GLN A 77 -9.09 20.19 -10.19
N ALA A 78 -8.91 19.66 -8.99
CA ALA A 78 -10.01 19.27 -8.11
C ALA A 78 -10.73 20.50 -7.53
N THR A 79 -11.84 20.89 -8.13
CA THR A 79 -12.70 22.01 -7.67
C THR A 79 -13.92 21.55 -6.86
N GLY A 80 -14.22 20.26 -6.87
CA GLY A 80 -15.33 19.66 -6.14
C GLY A 80 -15.31 18.13 -6.19
N LEU A 81 -16.39 17.52 -5.69
CA LEU A 81 -16.59 16.08 -5.78
C LEU A 81 -16.78 15.64 -7.23
N ILE A 82 -16.22 14.49 -7.58
CA ILE A 82 -16.50 13.81 -8.84
C ILE A 82 -17.71 12.91 -8.61
N GLU A 83 -18.63 12.89 -9.57
CA GLU A 83 -19.77 11.98 -9.54
C GLU A 83 -19.31 10.52 -9.35
N CYS A 84 -20.11 9.72 -8.65
CA CYS A 84 -19.77 8.33 -8.28
C CYS A 84 -18.57 8.16 -7.33
N THR A 85 -18.07 9.23 -6.70
CA THR A 85 -17.02 9.15 -5.67
C THR A 85 -17.52 9.62 -4.30
N ALA A 86 -17.11 8.92 -3.24
CA ALA A 86 -17.46 9.27 -1.86
C ALA A 86 -16.43 10.20 -1.18
N VAL A 87 -15.27 10.42 -1.81
CA VAL A 87 -14.15 11.16 -1.22
C VAL A 87 -13.63 12.15 -2.24
N HIS A 88 -13.38 13.38 -1.79
CA HIS A 88 -12.89 14.45 -2.65
C HIS A 88 -11.60 14.04 -3.40
N PRO A 89 -11.45 14.36 -4.69
CA PRO A 89 -10.27 13.98 -5.48
C PRO A 89 -8.96 14.49 -4.89
N TYR A 90 -8.96 15.71 -4.33
CA TYR A 90 -7.81 16.25 -3.60
C TYR A 90 -7.31 15.30 -2.50
N ILE A 91 -8.23 14.76 -1.69
CA ILE A 91 -7.93 13.86 -0.58
C ILE A 91 -7.43 12.53 -1.12
N SER A 92 -8.20 11.90 -2.02
CA SER A 92 -7.83 10.58 -2.57
C SER A 92 -6.50 10.59 -3.34
N MET A 93 -6.17 11.67 -4.06
CA MET A 93 -4.87 11.82 -4.71
C MET A 93 -3.76 12.18 -3.73
N GLY A 94 -4.06 12.95 -2.69
CA GLY A 94 -3.12 13.19 -1.60
C GLY A 94 -2.73 11.90 -0.87
N ILE A 95 -3.65 10.95 -0.69
CA ILE A 95 -3.35 9.61 -0.18
C ILE A 95 -2.32 8.90 -1.06
N ILE A 96 -2.51 8.90 -2.39
CA ILE A 96 -1.57 8.28 -3.33
C ILE A 96 -0.19 8.94 -3.24
N LEU A 97 -0.14 10.27 -3.22
CA LEU A 97 1.12 11.02 -3.13
C LEU A 97 1.86 10.76 -1.81
N ALA A 98 1.16 10.76 -0.67
CA ALA A 98 1.75 10.42 0.62
C ALA A 98 2.36 9.01 0.61
N ARG A 99 1.66 8.03 0.04
CA ARG A 99 2.17 6.66 -0.07
C ARG A 99 3.38 6.56 -0.98
N ILE A 100 3.37 7.24 -2.13
CA ILE A 100 4.51 7.27 -3.05
C ILE A 100 5.74 7.85 -2.34
N ALA A 101 5.60 9.01 -1.69
CA ALA A 101 6.67 9.63 -0.92
C ALA A 101 7.20 8.68 0.17
N ALA A 102 6.30 8.04 0.93
CA ALA A 102 6.68 7.11 1.97
C ALA A 102 7.41 5.86 1.42
N ILE A 103 7.01 5.34 0.25
CA ILE A 103 7.67 4.21 -0.41
C ILE A 103 9.06 4.61 -0.94
N ARG A 104 9.22 5.84 -1.42
CA ARG A 104 10.50 6.41 -1.88
C ARG A 104 11.50 6.65 -0.75
N GLY A 105 11.05 6.67 0.50
CA GLY A 105 11.87 7.02 1.67
C GLY A 105 11.80 8.52 2.03
N GLU A 106 10.92 9.28 1.39
CA GLU A 106 10.70 10.71 1.62
C GLU A 106 9.75 10.91 2.82
N HIS A 107 10.10 10.34 3.98
CA HIS A 107 9.19 10.18 5.12
C HIS A 107 8.64 11.50 5.69
N SER A 108 9.45 12.56 5.71
CA SER A 108 8.98 13.88 6.17
C SER A 108 7.91 14.45 5.23
N GLU A 109 8.14 14.39 3.92
CA GLU A 109 7.17 14.83 2.92
C GLU A 109 5.90 13.99 2.98
N ALA A 110 6.03 12.66 3.09
CA ALA A 110 4.90 11.77 3.25
C ALA A 110 4.03 12.14 4.47
N ALA A 111 4.67 12.42 5.61
CA ALA A 111 3.99 12.84 6.82
C ALA A 111 3.31 14.21 6.67
N ASP A 112 3.93 15.15 5.98
CA ASP A 112 3.36 16.48 5.72
C ASP A 112 2.11 16.38 4.83
N ILE A 113 2.20 15.61 3.74
CA ILE A 113 1.06 15.36 2.85
C ILE A 113 -0.05 14.63 3.60
N ALA A 114 0.27 13.58 4.38
CA ALA A 114 -0.72 12.82 5.14
C ALA A 114 -1.48 13.70 6.16
N ARG A 115 -0.80 14.64 6.82
CA ARG A 115 -1.45 15.60 7.73
C ARG A 115 -2.37 16.58 6.99
N ASP A 116 -1.93 17.16 5.87
CA ASP A 116 -2.81 18.05 5.06
C ASP A 116 -4.06 17.31 4.57
N VAL A 117 -3.90 16.04 4.15
CA VAL A 117 -5.01 15.20 3.71
C VAL A 117 -5.98 14.92 4.85
N LEU A 118 -5.49 14.54 6.04
CA LEU A 118 -6.32 14.29 7.22
C LEU A 118 -7.06 15.56 7.71
N ASP A 119 -6.38 16.70 7.72
CA ASP A 119 -7.00 17.97 8.15
C ASP A 119 -8.11 18.43 7.20
N ARG A 120 -7.99 18.11 5.91
CA ARG A 120 -9.04 18.37 4.93
C ARG A 120 -10.16 17.35 4.98
N SER A 121 -9.85 16.08 5.22
CA SER A 121 -10.87 15.03 5.31
C SER A 121 -11.82 15.25 6.47
N ARG A 122 -11.34 15.84 7.58
CA ARG A 122 -12.19 16.28 8.71
C ARG A 122 -13.28 17.28 8.32
N ARG A 123 -13.14 17.95 7.18
CA ARG A 123 -14.14 18.89 6.62
C ARG A 123 -14.97 18.29 5.49
N ASP A 124 -14.65 17.07 5.07
CA ASP A 124 -15.35 16.36 3.99
C ASP A 124 -16.42 15.44 4.57
N ASN A 125 -16.04 14.23 4.98
CA ASN A 125 -16.96 13.26 5.55
C ASN A 125 -16.22 12.15 6.32
N PRO A 126 -16.90 11.37 7.18
CA PRO A 126 -16.28 10.31 7.98
C PRO A 126 -15.52 9.24 7.19
N VAL A 127 -15.99 8.89 5.99
CA VAL A 127 -15.31 7.92 5.11
C VAL A 127 -13.97 8.50 4.65
N ALA A 128 -13.91 9.79 4.32
CA ALA A 128 -12.67 10.47 3.97
C ALA A 128 -11.67 10.49 5.14
N ILE A 129 -12.14 10.69 6.38
CA ILE A 129 -11.28 10.64 7.59
C ILE A 129 -10.67 9.25 7.73
N CYS A 130 -11.52 8.22 7.70
CA CYS A 130 -11.08 6.83 7.83
C CYS A 130 -10.09 6.45 6.70
N GLN A 131 -10.36 6.83 5.45
CA GLN A 131 -9.44 6.58 4.33
C GLN A 131 -8.10 7.28 4.52
N SER A 132 -8.10 8.53 4.98
CA SER A 132 -6.88 9.31 5.20
C SER A 132 -6.01 8.70 6.30
N LEU A 133 -6.63 8.30 7.41
CA LEU A 133 -5.94 7.61 8.51
C LEU A 133 -5.38 6.25 8.05
N ALA A 134 -6.23 5.42 7.43
CA ALA A 134 -5.91 4.05 7.04
C ALA A 134 -4.86 3.96 5.93
N LEU A 135 -4.92 4.85 4.94
CA LEU A 135 -4.17 4.71 3.70
C LEU A 135 -3.07 5.77 3.53
N ALA A 136 -3.06 6.86 4.30
CA ALA A 136 -2.00 7.87 4.26
C ALA A 136 -1.21 7.91 5.57
N CYS A 137 -1.89 8.23 6.68
CA CYS A 137 -1.23 8.48 7.97
C CYS A 137 -0.56 7.22 8.53
N LEU A 138 -1.31 6.11 8.60
CA LEU A 138 -0.81 4.84 9.13
C LEU A 138 0.40 4.31 8.32
N PRO A 139 0.31 4.13 6.98
CA PRO A 139 1.46 3.71 6.20
C PRO A 139 2.67 4.64 6.37
N SER A 140 2.47 5.96 6.33
CA SER A 140 3.57 6.93 6.49
C SER A 140 4.29 6.80 7.83
N ALA A 141 3.53 6.62 8.92
CA ALA A 141 4.09 6.45 10.25
C ALA A 141 4.81 5.09 10.41
N ILE A 142 4.17 4.01 9.98
CA ILE A 142 4.70 2.64 10.11
C ILE A 142 5.99 2.49 9.31
N TRP A 143 6.00 2.95 8.06
CA TRP A 143 7.15 2.81 7.17
C TRP A 143 8.32 3.73 7.53
N ALA A 144 8.07 4.80 8.29
CA ALA A 144 9.08 5.64 8.89
C ALA A 144 9.55 5.16 10.29
N GLU A 145 9.15 3.96 10.71
CA GLU A 145 9.44 3.39 12.04
C GLU A 145 8.96 4.26 13.23
N ASN A 146 7.92 5.08 13.02
CA ASN A 146 7.35 5.94 14.06
C ASN A 146 6.17 5.24 14.76
N GLU A 147 6.48 4.38 15.73
CA GLU A 147 5.48 3.63 16.50
C GLU A 147 4.46 4.54 17.18
N GLY A 148 4.92 5.63 17.81
CA GLY A 148 4.04 6.55 18.55
C GLY A 148 2.96 7.16 17.65
N ALA A 149 3.34 7.64 16.47
CA ALA A 149 2.39 8.17 15.49
C ALA A 149 1.47 7.06 14.94
N ALA A 150 2.01 5.87 14.62
CA ALA A 150 1.21 4.76 14.12
C ALA A 150 0.14 4.32 15.13
N ARG A 151 0.48 4.25 16.43
CA ARG A 151 -0.47 3.94 17.50
C ARG A 151 -1.53 5.03 17.68
N GLY A 152 -1.15 6.31 17.60
CA GLY A 152 -2.11 7.41 17.63
C GLY A 152 -3.12 7.29 16.49
N TYR A 153 -2.64 7.15 15.25
CA TYR A 153 -3.52 7.09 14.08
C TYR A 153 -4.41 5.85 14.03
N VAL A 154 -3.99 4.70 14.58
CA VAL A 154 -4.84 3.50 14.60
C VAL A 154 -5.95 3.63 15.65
N ILE A 155 -5.69 4.30 16.77
CA ILE A 155 -6.71 4.65 17.77
C ILE A 155 -7.73 5.58 17.14
N ASP A 156 -7.27 6.70 16.55
CA ASP A 156 -8.13 7.65 15.86
C ASP A 156 -9.01 6.95 14.79
N LEU A 157 -8.44 6.03 14.01
CA LEU A 157 -9.18 5.30 12.98
C LEU A 157 -10.31 4.44 13.56
N ILE A 158 -10.05 3.75 14.66
CA ILE A 158 -11.05 2.89 15.31
C ILE A 158 -12.16 3.75 15.91
N GLU A 159 -11.80 4.85 16.60
CA GLU A 159 -12.76 5.76 17.22
C GLU A 159 -13.66 6.43 16.19
N GLU A 160 -13.09 7.02 15.13
CA GLU A 160 -13.85 7.65 14.03
C GLU A 160 -14.76 6.64 13.33
N ALA A 161 -14.26 5.41 13.08
CA ALA A 161 -15.08 4.37 12.46
C ALA A 161 -16.21 3.87 13.38
N GLU A 162 -16.04 3.90 14.69
CA GLU A 162 -17.08 3.53 15.66
C GLU A 162 -18.18 4.59 15.77
N ILE A 163 -17.80 5.87 15.78
CA ILE A 163 -18.74 7.00 15.84
C ILE A 163 -19.76 6.93 14.69
N ASP A 164 -19.28 6.69 13.46
CA ASP A 164 -20.11 6.65 12.26
C ASP A 164 -20.54 5.24 11.83
N GLN A 165 -20.33 4.23 12.69
CA GLN A 165 -20.68 2.82 12.44
C GLN A 165 -20.09 2.25 11.14
N LEU A 166 -18.91 2.71 10.75
CA LEU A 166 -18.19 2.29 9.56
C LEU A 166 -17.41 0.99 9.84
N ASN A 167 -18.14 -0.12 9.97
CA ASN A 167 -17.59 -1.41 10.41
C ASN A 167 -16.36 -1.88 9.60
N TYR A 168 -16.32 -1.61 8.29
CA TYR A 168 -15.17 -1.93 7.44
C TYR A 168 -13.88 -1.28 7.97
N TRP A 169 -13.91 0.02 8.26
CA TRP A 169 -12.75 0.77 8.74
C TRP A 169 -12.40 0.42 10.19
N ARG A 170 -13.40 0.08 11.01
CA ARG A 170 -13.16 -0.41 12.38
C ARG A 170 -12.40 -1.74 12.36
N VAL A 171 -12.81 -2.69 11.53
CA VAL A 171 -12.11 -3.97 11.36
C VAL A 171 -10.71 -3.74 10.79
N TRP A 172 -10.57 -2.85 9.82
CA TRP A 172 -9.26 -2.44 9.28
C TRP A 172 -8.33 -1.96 10.39
N GLY A 173 -8.76 -1.01 11.22
CA GLY A 173 -7.98 -0.48 12.34
C GLY A 173 -7.59 -1.56 13.35
N GLN A 174 -8.50 -2.47 13.69
CA GLN A 174 -8.21 -3.59 14.59
C GLN A 174 -7.11 -4.52 14.05
N ARG A 175 -7.15 -4.85 12.75
CA ARG A 175 -6.11 -5.69 12.12
C ARG A 175 -4.77 -4.98 12.01
N VAL A 176 -4.78 -3.69 11.66
CA VAL A 176 -3.55 -2.89 11.63
C VAL A 176 -2.94 -2.74 13.02
N SER A 177 -3.76 -2.57 14.06
CA SER A 177 -3.29 -2.50 15.45
C SER A 177 -2.57 -3.79 15.87
N GLN A 178 -3.13 -4.96 15.52
CA GLN A 178 -2.48 -6.26 15.73
C GLN A 178 -1.14 -6.36 14.98
N ALA A 179 -1.07 -5.89 13.74
CA ALA A 179 0.17 -5.89 12.97
C ALA A 179 1.23 -4.91 13.53
N ILE A 180 0.81 -3.77 14.05
CA ILE A 180 1.68 -2.81 14.77
C ILE A 180 2.27 -3.46 16.03
N ASP A 181 1.46 -4.19 16.80
CA ASP A 181 1.94 -4.91 17.97
C ASP A 181 2.94 -6.01 17.61
N LEU A 182 2.73 -6.74 16.51
CA LEU A 182 3.74 -7.66 16.01
C LEU A 182 5.04 -6.92 15.67
N ARG A 183 4.95 -5.84 14.88
CA ARG A 183 6.12 -5.09 14.38
C ARG A 183 6.99 -4.53 15.50
N PHE A 184 6.39 -3.82 16.45
CA PHE A 184 7.13 -3.03 17.43
C PHE A 184 7.30 -3.71 18.79
N ASN A 185 6.61 -4.81 19.07
CA ASN A 185 6.77 -5.56 20.31
C ASN A 185 7.56 -6.86 20.11
N SER A 186 8.84 -6.80 20.48
CA SER A 186 9.78 -7.94 20.43
C SER A 186 9.43 -9.09 21.39
N ARG A 187 8.46 -8.93 22.30
CA ARG A 187 8.03 -10.02 23.20
C ARG A 187 7.00 -10.95 22.59
N THR A 188 6.38 -10.56 21.48
CA THR A 188 5.37 -11.36 20.75
C THR A 188 6.03 -12.37 19.78
N THR A 189 7.34 -12.60 19.89
CA THR A 189 8.18 -13.36 18.94
C THR A 189 8.07 -14.88 19.05
N ALA A 190 7.22 -15.42 19.94
CA ALA A 190 7.14 -16.86 20.16
C ALA A 190 6.19 -17.59 19.19
N ASP A 191 5.21 -16.89 18.64
CA ASP A 191 4.23 -17.50 17.74
C ASP A 191 4.63 -17.23 16.29
N GLY A 192 4.56 -18.27 15.46
CA GLY A 192 4.98 -18.24 14.05
C GLY A 192 4.17 -17.28 13.18
N ILE A 193 4.13 -17.56 11.88
CA ILE A 193 3.33 -16.79 10.93
C ILE A 193 1.88 -16.74 11.45
N THR A 194 1.36 -15.52 11.68
CA THR A 194 -0.01 -15.29 12.10
C THR A 194 -0.83 -14.97 10.87
N GLU A 195 -1.53 -15.97 10.35
CA GLU A 195 -2.46 -15.75 9.24
C GLU A 195 -3.68 -14.98 9.75
N ILE A 196 -3.85 -13.75 9.25
CA ILE A 196 -5.02 -12.93 9.56
C ILE A 196 -6.13 -13.32 8.59
N GLU A 197 -7.04 -14.20 9.03
CA GLU A 197 -8.19 -14.64 8.23
C GLU A 197 -9.27 -13.54 8.08
N GLY A 198 -10.08 -13.67 7.01
CA GLY A 198 -11.25 -12.82 6.80
C GLY A 198 -10.95 -11.38 6.35
N VAL A 199 -9.76 -11.14 5.79
CA VAL A 199 -9.37 -9.84 5.23
C VAL A 199 -9.63 -9.80 3.74
N ASP A 200 -10.03 -8.63 3.23
CA ASP A 200 -10.07 -8.38 1.79
C ASP A 200 -8.65 -8.23 1.21
N ALA A 201 -8.59 -8.18 -0.12
CA ALA A 201 -7.33 -8.08 -0.86
C ALA A 201 -6.52 -6.81 -0.54
N LEU A 202 -7.19 -5.67 -0.38
CA LEU A 202 -6.52 -4.38 -0.13
C LEU A 202 -5.89 -4.37 1.26
N LEU A 203 -6.60 -4.87 2.28
CA LEU A 203 -6.10 -5.00 3.64
C LEU A 203 -4.97 -6.04 3.70
N ALA A 204 -5.12 -7.19 3.03
CA ALA A 204 -4.07 -8.19 2.94
C ALA A 204 -2.77 -7.62 2.37
N ASP A 205 -2.87 -6.87 1.26
CA ASP A 205 -1.72 -6.23 0.61
C ASP A 205 -1.04 -5.21 1.55
N HIS A 206 -1.79 -4.53 2.43
CA HIS A 206 -1.22 -3.60 3.41
C HIS A 206 -0.56 -4.31 4.59
N LEU A 207 -1.24 -5.27 5.22
CA LEU A 207 -0.72 -5.99 6.39
C LEU A 207 0.62 -6.66 6.10
N ALA A 208 0.76 -7.20 4.88
CA ALA A 208 2.00 -7.81 4.42
C ALA A 208 3.19 -6.82 4.31
N THR A 209 2.95 -5.50 4.40
CA THR A 209 4.01 -4.47 4.44
C THR A 209 4.32 -3.96 5.85
N ILE A 210 3.52 -4.33 6.85
CA ILE A 210 3.68 -3.89 8.23
C ILE A 210 4.60 -4.85 8.98
N ASP A 211 4.35 -6.16 8.94
CA ASP A 211 5.21 -7.16 9.56
C ASP A 211 5.16 -8.47 8.76
N GLY A 212 6.31 -9.12 8.58
CA GLY A 212 6.41 -10.38 7.83
C GLY A 212 5.69 -11.56 8.49
N ARG A 213 5.35 -11.49 9.78
CA ARG A 213 4.49 -12.49 10.45
C ARG A 213 3.02 -12.21 10.22
N ALA A 214 2.65 -10.98 9.86
CA ALA A 214 1.30 -10.59 9.47
C ALA A 214 1.05 -10.79 7.97
N ILE A 215 1.84 -11.64 7.29
CA ILE A 215 1.60 -11.98 5.89
C ILE A 215 0.30 -12.78 5.77
N SER A 216 -0.57 -12.32 4.87
CA SER A 216 -1.64 -13.16 4.32
C SER A 216 -1.12 -13.92 3.10
N GLN A 217 -1.40 -15.23 3.02
CA GLN A 217 -1.18 -16.02 1.79
C GLN A 217 -1.90 -15.42 0.57
N LEU A 218 -2.95 -14.61 0.80
CA LEU A 218 -3.60 -13.84 -0.25
C LEU A 218 -2.66 -12.81 -0.90
N ALA A 219 -1.92 -12.04 -0.11
CA ALA A 219 -1.00 -11.01 -0.62
C ALA A 219 0.11 -11.65 -1.48
N LEU A 220 0.69 -12.76 -1.02
CA LEU A 220 1.69 -13.51 -1.79
C LEU A 220 1.13 -14.00 -3.12
N ARG A 221 -0.05 -14.65 -3.12
CA ARG A 221 -0.68 -15.12 -4.36
C ARG A 221 -0.95 -13.97 -5.33
N ARG A 222 -1.38 -12.81 -4.83
CA ARG A 222 -1.64 -11.63 -5.65
C ARG A 222 -0.36 -11.10 -6.30
N VAL A 223 0.75 -11.04 -5.56
CA VAL A 223 2.06 -10.67 -6.10
C VAL A 223 2.52 -11.67 -7.17
N LEU A 224 2.45 -12.97 -6.90
CA LEU A 224 2.83 -14.02 -7.86
C LEU A 224 2.00 -13.98 -9.15
N ASN A 225 0.72 -13.65 -9.04
CA ASN A 225 -0.19 -13.49 -10.17
C ASN A 225 -0.14 -12.09 -10.82
N ARG A 226 0.77 -11.21 -10.38
CA ARG A 226 0.91 -9.82 -10.87
C ARG A 226 -0.36 -8.99 -10.76
N MET A 227 -1.20 -9.30 -9.76
CA MET A 227 -2.42 -8.55 -9.47
C MET A 227 -2.11 -7.24 -8.72
N VAL A 228 -0.99 -7.20 -8.00
CA VAL A 228 -0.52 -6.04 -7.22
C VAL A 228 1.00 -5.90 -7.37
N GLY A 229 1.48 -4.68 -7.49
CA GLY A 229 2.90 -4.38 -7.69
C GLY A 229 3.53 -3.54 -6.58
N TRP A 230 2.80 -2.60 -5.98
CA TRP A 230 3.35 -1.62 -5.02
C TRP A 230 3.96 -2.25 -3.75
N SER A 231 3.39 -3.37 -3.29
CA SER A 231 3.84 -4.11 -2.10
C SER A 231 4.71 -5.31 -2.46
N ALA A 232 4.89 -5.61 -3.76
CA ALA A 232 5.57 -6.82 -4.21
C ALA A 232 7.00 -6.97 -3.66
N PRO A 233 7.86 -5.93 -3.65
CA PRO A 233 9.19 -6.05 -3.06
C PRO A 233 9.16 -6.50 -1.61
N GLU A 234 8.28 -5.90 -0.81
CA GLU A 234 8.18 -6.16 0.63
C GLU A 234 7.58 -7.54 0.92
N VAL A 235 6.58 -7.96 0.16
CA VAL A 235 5.98 -9.31 0.26
C VAL A 235 7.03 -10.39 -0.06
N ILE A 236 7.81 -10.21 -1.12
CA ILE A 236 8.87 -11.16 -1.51
C ILE A 236 10.00 -11.14 -0.48
N ARG A 237 10.41 -9.97 0.02
CA ARG A 237 11.40 -9.86 1.11
C ARG A 237 10.96 -10.64 2.34
N ASN A 238 9.69 -10.57 2.70
CA ASN A 238 9.18 -11.30 3.85
C ASN A 238 9.20 -12.83 3.64
N GLN A 239 8.95 -13.32 2.42
CA GLN A 239 9.18 -14.74 2.09
C GLN A 239 10.65 -15.12 2.26
N ALA A 240 11.56 -14.25 1.80
CA ALA A 240 12.98 -14.51 1.91
C ALA A 240 13.43 -14.62 3.36
N ALA A 241 12.93 -13.72 4.23
CA ALA A 241 13.21 -13.73 5.66
C ALA A 241 12.84 -15.06 6.34
N ILE A 242 11.75 -15.69 5.89
CA ILE A 242 11.34 -17.03 6.35
C ILE A 242 12.30 -18.10 5.79
N ALA A 243 12.64 -18.00 4.49
CA ALA A 243 13.50 -18.96 3.81
C ALA A 243 14.94 -19.00 4.33
N ILE A 244 15.46 -17.91 4.95
CA ILE A 244 16.84 -17.83 5.50
C ILE A 244 17.20 -19.07 6.33
N TRP A 245 16.25 -19.61 7.10
CA TRP A 245 16.50 -20.69 8.05
C TRP A 245 16.46 -22.09 7.45
N TYR A 246 15.88 -22.26 6.26
CA TYR A 246 15.59 -23.57 5.68
C TYR A 246 16.17 -23.75 4.27
N ASP A 247 16.16 -22.70 3.45
CA ASP A 247 16.75 -22.66 2.11
C ASP A 247 17.41 -21.30 1.83
N PRO A 248 18.69 -21.13 2.22
CA PRO A 248 19.41 -19.86 2.06
C PRO A 248 19.63 -19.45 0.60
N LEU A 249 19.65 -20.42 -0.32
CA LEU A 249 19.81 -20.15 -1.75
C LEU A 249 18.51 -19.57 -2.32
N ASP A 250 17.37 -20.15 -1.95
CA ASP A 250 16.06 -19.58 -2.28
C ASP A 250 15.88 -18.20 -1.66
N ALA A 251 16.24 -18.01 -0.39
CA ALA A 251 16.20 -16.70 0.27
C ALA A 251 17.01 -15.65 -0.50
N ARG A 252 18.22 -15.98 -0.96
CA ARG A 252 19.04 -15.07 -1.79
C ARG A 252 18.33 -14.71 -3.09
N ARG A 253 17.82 -15.70 -3.83
CA ARG A 253 17.09 -15.47 -5.09
C ARG A 253 15.88 -14.56 -4.90
N GLN A 254 15.13 -14.75 -3.81
CA GLN A 254 13.97 -13.93 -3.49
C GLN A 254 14.39 -12.48 -3.15
N LEU A 255 15.49 -12.28 -2.41
CA LEU A 255 16.00 -10.94 -2.12
C LEU A 255 16.49 -10.22 -3.38
N ASP A 256 17.16 -10.93 -4.29
CA ASP A 256 17.59 -10.37 -5.58
C ASP A 256 16.39 -9.87 -6.41
N GLU A 257 15.30 -10.65 -6.44
CA GLU A 257 14.07 -10.27 -7.14
C GLU A 257 13.35 -9.10 -6.45
N ALA A 258 13.20 -9.14 -5.12
CA ALA A 258 12.63 -8.05 -4.34
C ALA A 258 13.40 -6.74 -4.59
N ARG A 259 14.73 -6.80 -4.61
CA ARG A 259 15.61 -5.67 -4.88
C ARG A 259 15.41 -5.14 -6.29
N ARG A 260 15.38 -6.02 -7.30
CA ARG A 260 15.13 -5.62 -8.70
C ARG A 260 13.84 -4.81 -8.82
N LEU A 261 12.74 -5.33 -8.26
CA LEU A 261 11.45 -4.65 -8.25
C LEU A 261 11.49 -3.32 -7.50
N ALA A 262 12.12 -3.28 -6.32
CA ALA A 262 12.22 -2.03 -5.55
C ALA A 262 13.03 -0.96 -6.29
N VAL A 263 14.11 -1.32 -7.00
CA VAL A 263 14.86 -0.40 -7.85
C VAL A 263 14.00 0.12 -9.00
N GLU A 264 13.28 -0.76 -9.70
CA GLU A 264 12.37 -0.38 -10.79
C GLU A 264 11.27 0.59 -10.33
N GLN A 265 10.79 0.42 -9.10
CA GLN A 265 9.75 1.25 -8.49
C GLN A 265 10.28 2.53 -7.85
N ASN A 266 11.60 2.73 -7.78
CA ASN A 266 12.25 3.75 -6.95
C ASN A 266 11.79 3.71 -5.47
N ALA A 267 11.67 2.50 -4.92
CA ALA A 267 11.14 2.26 -3.59
C ALA A 267 12.24 2.19 -2.52
N GLY A 268 12.79 3.36 -2.16
CA GLY A 268 13.88 3.49 -1.18
C GLY A 268 13.59 2.81 0.17
N THR A 269 12.36 2.89 0.66
CA THR A 269 11.96 2.26 1.92
C THR A 269 12.04 0.74 1.84
N TRP A 270 11.61 0.14 0.72
CA TRP A 270 11.72 -1.30 0.51
C TRP A 270 13.18 -1.72 0.36
N LEU A 271 14.01 -0.94 -0.34
CA LEU A 271 15.44 -1.21 -0.47
C LEU A 271 16.14 -1.28 0.89
N ALA A 272 15.88 -0.33 1.78
CA ALA A 272 16.46 -0.31 3.12
C ALA A 272 16.13 -1.60 3.91
N ARG A 273 14.87 -2.04 3.88
CA ARG A 273 14.45 -3.28 4.56
C ARG A 273 15.04 -4.54 3.92
N ILE A 274 15.18 -4.55 2.59
CA ILE A 274 15.85 -5.65 1.87
C ILE A 274 17.31 -5.74 2.31
N ASP A 275 18.03 -4.62 2.42
CA ASP A 275 19.42 -4.57 2.90
C ASP A 275 19.57 -5.12 4.33
N GLU A 276 18.62 -4.80 5.22
CA GLU A 276 18.57 -5.35 6.58
C GLU A 276 18.41 -6.88 6.56
N THR A 277 17.50 -7.38 5.72
CA THR A 277 17.22 -8.82 5.60
C THR A 277 18.43 -9.57 5.01
N GLU A 278 19.10 -8.99 4.02
CA GLU A 278 20.34 -9.54 3.46
C GLU A 278 21.49 -9.56 4.49
N SER A 279 21.58 -8.54 5.32
CA SER A 279 22.57 -8.47 6.40
C SER A 279 22.33 -9.58 7.44
N ALA A 280 21.06 -9.85 7.77
CA ALA A 280 20.69 -10.96 8.64
C ALA A 280 21.04 -12.33 8.01
N LEU A 281 20.74 -12.52 6.72
CA LEU A 281 21.13 -13.73 5.98
C LEU A 281 22.66 -13.94 6.03
N ALA A 282 23.45 -12.89 5.78
CA ALA A 282 24.92 -12.98 5.85
C ALA A 282 25.43 -13.33 7.26
N ALA A 283 24.80 -12.80 8.31
CA ALA A 283 25.16 -13.09 9.70
C ALA A 283 24.88 -14.55 10.09
N SER A 284 23.77 -15.13 9.63
CA SER A 284 23.39 -16.52 9.92
C SER A 284 24.38 -17.57 9.37
N PHE A 285 25.15 -17.22 8.33
CA PHE A 285 26.08 -18.14 7.67
C PHE A 285 27.56 -17.77 7.84
N ARG A 286 27.90 -16.80 8.71
CA ARG A 286 29.30 -16.61 9.09
C ARG A 286 29.81 -17.87 9.78
N PRO A 287 30.94 -18.46 9.33
CA PRO A 287 31.58 -19.53 10.08
C PRO A 287 31.80 -19.02 11.51
N LYS A 288 31.25 -19.70 12.52
CA LYS A 288 31.68 -19.47 13.91
C LYS A 288 33.20 -19.65 13.88
N ASP A 289 33.95 -18.61 14.25
CA ASP A 289 35.41 -18.66 14.32
C ASP A 289 35.82 -19.98 14.99
N ARG A 290 36.37 -20.90 14.18
CA ARG A 290 37.03 -22.09 14.68
C ARG A 290 38.35 -21.62 15.28
N GLY A 291 38.34 -21.13 16.50
CA GLY A 291 39.58 -20.64 17.09
C GLY A 291 39.47 -19.99 18.45
N SER A 292 39.37 -20.80 19.49
CA SER A 292 40.42 -20.72 20.51
C SER A 292 40.85 -22.15 20.80
N PRO A 293 42.11 -22.55 20.50
CA PRO A 293 42.61 -23.82 20.99
C PRO A 293 42.51 -23.80 22.53
N PRO A 294 42.23 -24.95 23.17
CA PRO A 294 42.24 -25.02 24.62
C PRO A 294 43.60 -24.53 25.10
N ARG A 295 43.60 -23.54 26.00
CA ARG A 295 44.81 -23.15 26.72
C ARG A 295 45.26 -24.36 27.52
N GLY A 296 46.25 -25.07 27.00
CA GLY A 296 46.99 -26.07 27.76
C GLY A 296 47.78 -25.36 28.85
N GLY A 297 47.50 -25.71 30.10
CA GLY A 297 48.18 -25.29 31.31
C GLY A 297 47.69 -26.14 32.47
#